data_AF-A0A838UY52-F1
#
_entry.id   AF-A0A838UY52-F1
#
_cell.length_a   1.000
_cell.length_b   1.000
_cell.length_c   1.000
_cell.angle_alpha   90.00
_cell.angle_beta   90.00
_cell.angle_gamma   90.00
#
_symmetry.space_group_name_H-M   'P 1'
#
loop_
_entity.id
_entity.type
_entity.pdbx_description
1 polymer ?
#
loop_
_entity_poly.entity_id
_entity_poly.type
_entity_poly.pdbx_seq_one_letter_code
_entity_poly.pdbx_strand_id
1 'polypeptide(L)'
;MRTRIAIAALGCLAALAVAGCGGSHDETTPVACLAGPNAYLNGLRAAPGEVRVGGETPISECLTQNQDAGDLASVGEALVNAATTLNAEAQTEPGGDANLRLGYLLGAAQRGADKSEGIHSDLIRRLTVAARFAAGRKPLSKPFLDTYAEGFDAGHDHG
;
A
#
# COMPACT_ATOMS: atom_id res chain seq x y z
N MET A 1 3.88 -28.57 67.65
CA MET A 1 2.91 -29.56 67.12
C MET A 1 2.37 -29.06 65.80
N ARG A 2 2.34 -29.93 64.80
CA ARG A 2 1.90 -29.67 63.42
C ARG A 2 0.38 -29.77 63.33
N THR A 3 -0.28 -28.81 62.69
CA THR A 3 -1.55 -29.09 61.99
C THR A 3 -1.70 -28.16 60.78
N ARG A 4 -1.94 -28.77 59.63
CA ARG A 4 -2.13 -28.17 58.31
C ARG A 4 -3.59 -27.72 58.17
N ILE A 5 -3.85 -26.55 57.59
CA ILE A 5 -5.15 -26.25 56.95
C ILE A 5 -4.86 -25.69 55.56
N ALA A 6 -5.61 -26.21 54.60
CA ALA A 6 -5.41 -26.14 53.17
C ALA A 6 -6.28 -25.03 52.52
N ILE A 7 -5.75 -24.51 51.41
CA ILE A 7 -6.44 -24.01 50.21
C ILE A 7 -7.45 -22.86 50.39
N ALA A 8 -7.09 -21.69 49.86
CA ALA A 8 -8.02 -20.83 49.13
C ALA A 8 -7.29 -20.26 47.90
N ALA A 9 -7.58 -20.85 46.74
CA ALA A 9 -7.19 -20.31 45.45
C ALA A 9 -8.04 -19.07 45.17
N LEU A 10 -7.40 -17.91 45.00
CA LEU A 10 -8.04 -16.71 44.46
C LEU A 10 -7.14 -16.18 43.34
N GLY A 11 -7.64 -16.30 42.11
CA GLY A 11 -6.94 -15.88 40.90
C GLY A 11 -6.85 -14.35 40.81
N CYS A 12 -5.68 -13.88 40.39
CA CYS A 12 -5.54 -12.57 39.78
C CYS A 12 -5.37 -12.78 38.27
N LEU A 13 -6.46 -12.58 37.55
CA LEU A 13 -6.51 -12.42 36.10
C LEU A 13 -5.53 -11.31 35.67
N ALA A 14 -4.74 -11.62 34.66
CA ALA A 14 -3.86 -10.68 33.99
C ALA A 14 -4.66 -9.56 33.31
N ALA A 15 -4.43 -8.32 33.71
CA ALA A 15 -4.89 -7.13 32.99
C ALA A 15 -3.77 -6.66 32.04
N LEU A 16 -3.69 -7.29 30.86
CA LEU A 16 -3.00 -6.71 29.70
C LEU A 16 -4.00 -5.79 28.98
N ALA A 17 -4.22 -4.60 29.53
CA ALA A 17 -4.92 -3.55 28.80
C ALA A 17 -3.88 -2.78 27.97
N VAL A 18 -3.73 -3.19 26.72
CA VAL A 18 -3.09 -2.38 25.68
C VAL A 18 -4.09 -1.26 25.33
N ALA A 19 -4.08 -0.18 26.10
CA ALA A 19 -4.72 1.07 25.69
C ALA A 19 -3.67 1.88 24.91
N GLY A 20 -3.61 1.67 23.60
CA GLY A 20 -2.95 2.60 22.71
C GLY A 20 -3.67 3.94 22.79
N CYS A 21 -3.00 4.94 23.37
CA CYS A 21 -3.47 6.33 23.36
C CYS A 21 -3.51 6.83 21.91
N GLY A 22 -4.72 6.88 21.34
CA GLY A 22 -5.00 7.61 20.11
C GLY A 22 -4.82 9.10 20.34
N GLY A 23 -3.88 9.71 19.63
CA GLY A 23 -3.63 11.14 19.60
C GLY A 23 -4.06 11.74 18.26
N SER A 24 -5.06 12.60 18.32
CA SER A 24 -5.81 13.29 17.25
C SER A 24 -5.01 14.12 16.22
N HIS A 25 -5.22 13.86 14.93
CA HIS A 25 -5.63 14.83 13.89
C HIS A 25 -6.20 14.04 12.69
N ASP A 26 -7.49 14.26 12.39
CA ASP A 26 -8.28 13.47 11.42
C ASP A 26 -7.90 13.80 9.97
N GLU A 27 -6.82 13.21 9.46
CA GLU A 27 -6.73 12.87 8.04
C GLU A 27 -7.20 11.42 7.88
N THR A 28 -8.51 11.24 7.88
CA THR A 28 -9.14 9.94 7.63
C THR A 28 -8.85 9.48 6.20
N THR A 29 -8.51 8.20 6.03
CA THR A 29 -8.37 7.58 4.72
C THR A 29 -9.64 7.83 3.89
N PRO A 30 -9.53 8.38 2.68
CA PRO A 30 -10.69 8.56 1.81
C PRO A 30 -11.37 7.21 1.52
N VAL A 31 -12.70 7.16 1.57
CA VAL A 31 -13.47 5.91 1.39
C VAL A 31 -13.19 5.26 0.04
N ALA A 32 -12.92 6.06 -1.00
CA ALA A 32 -12.51 5.56 -2.31
C ALA A 32 -11.27 4.65 -2.26
N CYS A 33 -10.31 4.93 -1.37
CA CYS A 33 -9.09 4.14 -1.20
C CYS A 33 -9.35 2.76 -0.57
N LEU A 34 -10.51 2.58 0.08
CA LEU A 34 -10.90 1.32 0.71
C LEU A 34 -11.70 0.40 -0.25
N ALA A 35 -11.96 0.84 -1.49
CA ALA A 35 -12.76 0.10 -2.48
C ALA A 35 -12.05 -1.14 -3.10
N GLY A 36 -10.82 -1.44 -2.65
CA GLY A 36 -10.05 -2.61 -3.10
C GLY A 36 -9.33 -2.41 -4.44
N PRO A 37 -8.61 -3.44 -4.93
CA PRO A 37 -7.66 -3.32 -6.05
C PRO A 37 -8.29 -2.89 -7.37
N ASN A 38 -9.54 -3.28 -7.65
CA ASN A 38 -10.21 -2.94 -8.91
C ASN A 38 -10.45 -1.44 -9.05
N ALA A 39 -10.65 -0.71 -7.95
CA ALA A 39 -10.81 0.74 -7.99
C ALA A 39 -9.51 1.42 -8.47
N TYR A 40 -8.36 0.96 -7.97
CA TYR A 40 -7.04 1.40 -8.41
C TYR A 40 -6.79 1.06 -9.88
N LEU A 41 -7.02 -0.20 -10.29
CA LEU A 41 -6.82 -0.63 -11.68
C LEU A 41 -7.67 0.16 -12.67
N ASN A 42 -8.93 0.47 -12.31
CA ASN A 42 -9.80 1.28 -13.14
C ASN A 42 -9.29 2.73 -13.25
N GLY A 43 -8.89 3.34 -12.14
CA GLY A 43 -8.34 4.70 -12.12
C GLY A 43 -7.05 4.82 -12.93
N LEU A 44 -6.15 3.83 -12.79
CA LEU A 44 -4.85 3.79 -13.48
C LEU A 44 -4.97 3.76 -15.01
N ARG A 45 -6.14 3.45 -15.58
CA ARG A 45 -6.37 3.59 -17.03
C ARG A 45 -6.18 5.01 -17.54
N ALA A 46 -6.27 6.02 -16.67
CA ALA A 46 -6.04 7.41 -17.01
C ALA A 46 -4.56 7.82 -17.08
N ALA A 47 -3.62 6.96 -16.64
CA ALA A 47 -2.20 7.25 -16.69
C ALA A 47 -1.73 7.51 -18.15
N PRO A 48 -0.81 8.48 -18.38
CA PRO A 48 -0.06 9.24 -17.39
C PRO A 48 -0.79 10.52 -16.90
N GLY A 49 -2.05 10.71 -17.32
CA GLY A 49 -2.88 11.82 -16.87
C GLY A 49 -3.34 11.66 -15.42
N GLU A 50 -4.40 12.39 -15.07
CA GLU A 50 -4.91 12.43 -13.71
C GLU A 50 -5.60 11.12 -13.31
N VAL A 51 -4.94 10.35 -12.44
CA VAL A 51 -5.47 9.09 -11.91
C VAL A 51 -6.21 9.37 -10.61
N ARG A 52 -7.49 8.98 -10.57
CA ARG A 52 -8.32 9.07 -9.37
C ARG A 52 -8.95 7.73 -9.03
N VAL A 53 -8.74 7.26 -7.81
CA VAL A 53 -9.43 6.12 -7.20
C VAL A 53 -10.87 6.53 -6.90
N GLY A 54 -11.84 5.68 -7.28
CA GLY A 54 -13.25 6.02 -7.18
C GLY A 54 -13.68 7.22 -8.04
N GLY A 55 -12.82 7.69 -8.95
CA GLY A 55 -13.05 8.90 -9.75
C GLY A 55 -12.77 10.22 -9.01
N GLU A 56 -12.41 10.17 -7.72
CA GLU A 56 -12.30 11.38 -6.90
C GLU A 56 -10.96 11.53 -6.16
N THR A 57 -10.29 10.46 -5.74
CA THR A 57 -9.10 10.57 -4.87
C THR A 57 -7.81 10.23 -5.60
N PRO A 58 -6.80 11.13 -5.67
CA PRO A 58 -5.45 10.79 -6.11
C PRO A 58 -4.85 9.64 -5.29
N ILE A 59 -4.03 8.78 -5.89
CA ILE A 59 -3.46 7.61 -5.20
C ILE A 59 -2.56 8.05 -4.02
N SER A 60 -1.81 9.14 -4.15
CA SER A 60 -0.95 9.66 -3.10
C SER A 60 -1.72 10.16 -1.86
N GLU A 61 -3.01 10.49 -2.00
CA GLU A 61 -3.89 10.86 -0.88
C GLU A 61 -4.45 9.63 -0.14
N CYS A 62 -4.28 8.42 -0.68
CA CYS A 62 -4.67 7.19 0.01
C CYS A 62 -3.68 6.78 1.13
N LEU A 63 -2.51 7.41 1.19
CA LEU A 63 -1.48 7.16 2.19
C LEU A 63 -1.33 8.41 3.09
N THR A 64 -2.26 8.57 4.04
CA THR A 64 -2.28 9.73 4.95
C THR A 64 -1.27 9.58 6.08
N GLN A 65 -0.80 10.70 6.65
CA GLN A 65 0.32 10.70 7.61
C GLN A 65 -0.01 9.95 8.91
N ASN A 66 -1.27 9.98 9.34
CA ASN A 66 -1.72 9.35 10.59
C ASN A 66 -2.72 8.23 10.33
N GLN A 67 -2.58 7.54 9.20
CA GLN A 67 -3.46 6.45 8.80
C GLN A 67 -3.52 5.36 9.88
N ASP A 68 -4.72 4.92 10.24
CA ASP A 68 -4.87 3.83 11.19
C ASP A 68 -4.39 2.50 10.58
N ALA A 69 -4.04 1.56 11.45
CA ALA A 69 -3.46 0.29 11.01
C ALA A 69 -4.43 -0.55 10.14
N GLY A 70 -5.74 -0.44 10.37
CA GLY A 70 -6.77 -1.16 9.62
C GLY A 70 -6.91 -0.64 8.19
N ASP A 71 -7.00 0.68 8.03
CA ASP A 71 -7.05 1.30 6.71
C ASP A 71 -5.73 1.08 5.96
N LEU A 72 -4.58 1.23 6.61
CA LEU A 72 -3.27 0.98 6.00
C LEU A 72 -3.16 -0.46 5.49
N ALA A 73 -3.65 -1.44 6.25
CA ALA A 73 -3.68 -2.83 5.81
C ALA A 73 -4.55 -2.99 4.55
N SER A 74 -5.73 -2.37 4.53
CA SER A 74 -6.69 -2.44 3.43
C SER A 74 -6.18 -1.77 2.15
N VAL A 75 -5.70 -0.54 2.27
CA VAL A 75 -5.08 0.22 1.16
C VAL A 75 -3.83 -0.50 0.67
N GLY A 76 -2.97 -0.95 1.58
CA GLY A 76 -1.73 -1.64 1.24
C GLY A 76 -1.97 -2.95 0.49
N GLU A 77 -2.97 -3.73 0.90
CA GLU A 77 -3.40 -4.93 0.18
C GLU A 77 -3.89 -4.58 -1.24
N ALA A 78 -4.75 -3.57 -1.38
CA ALA A 78 -5.28 -3.15 -2.66
C ALA A 78 -4.17 -2.71 -3.63
N LEU A 79 -3.21 -1.91 -3.16
CA LEU A 79 -2.07 -1.44 -3.96
C LEU A 79 -1.17 -2.60 -4.39
N VAL A 80 -0.81 -3.51 -3.48
CA VAL A 80 0.05 -4.66 -3.80
C VAL A 80 -0.64 -5.61 -4.78
N ASN A 81 -1.94 -5.84 -4.63
CA ASN A 81 -2.71 -6.67 -5.56
C ASN A 81 -2.80 -6.01 -6.96
N ALA A 82 -3.08 -4.71 -7.03
CA ALA A 82 -3.09 -3.98 -8.30
C ALA A 82 -1.71 -4.01 -8.99
N ALA A 83 -0.63 -3.80 -8.24
CA ALA A 83 0.73 -3.89 -8.78
C ALA A 83 1.08 -5.31 -9.27
N THR A 84 0.62 -6.34 -8.56
CA THR A 84 0.84 -7.74 -8.97
C THR A 84 0.12 -8.05 -10.28
N THR A 85 -1.14 -7.61 -10.41
CA THR A 85 -1.90 -7.73 -11.67
C THR A 85 -1.21 -7.01 -12.82
N LEU A 86 -0.84 -5.73 -12.61
CA LEU A 86 -0.17 -4.93 -13.64
C LEU A 86 1.22 -5.47 -13.99
N ASN A 87 1.99 -6.01 -13.04
CA ASN A 87 3.27 -6.64 -13.33
C ASN A 87 3.11 -7.90 -14.20
N ALA A 88 2.09 -8.72 -13.92
CA ALA A 88 1.80 -9.89 -14.76
C ALA A 88 1.45 -9.47 -16.20
N GLU A 89 0.65 -8.43 -16.38
CA GLU A 89 0.31 -7.87 -17.69
C GLU A 89 1.53 -7.20 -18.37
N ALA A 90 2.31 -6.42 -17.65
CA ALA A 90 3.52 -5.77 -18.17
C ALA A 90 4.60 -6.77 -18.63
N GLN A 91 4.58 -7.99 -18.08
CA GLN A 91 5.48 -9.05 -18.53
C GLN A 91 5.03 -9.71 -19.84
N THR A 92 3.75 -9.64 -20.21
CA THR A 92 3.27 -10.18 -21.50
C THR A 92 3.57 -9.23 -22.65
N GLU A 93 3.50 -7.92 -22.41
CA GLU A 93 3.78 -6.87 -23.39
C GLU A 93 4.74 -5.80 -22.82
N PRO A 94 6.05 -6.05 -22.82
CA PRO A 94 7.02 -5.09 -22.28
C PRO A 94 7.05 -3.78 -23.06
N GLY A 95 6.85 -2.67 -22.33
CA GLY A 95 6.78 -1.32 -22.89
C GLY A 95 5.35 -0.88 -23.23
N GLY A 96 4.34 -1.72 -22.96
CA GLY A 96 2.93 -1.37 -23.13
C GLY A 96 2.36 -0.56 -21.96
N ASP A 97 1.06 -0.27 -22.05
CA ASP A 97 0.32 0.52 -21.04
C ASP A 97 0.49 0.00 -19.61
N ALA A 98 0.55 -1.33 -19.42
CA ALA A 98 0.68 -1.94 -18.11
C ALA A 98 1.98 -1.52 -17.41
N ASN A 99 3.08 -1.32 -18.15
CA ASN A 99 4.32 -0.78 -17.61
C ASN A 99 4.15 0.65 -17.10
N LEU A 100 3.50 1.50 -17.90
CA LEU A 100 3.25 2.91 -17.54
C LEU A 100 2.38 3.00 -16.29
N ARG A 101 1.29 2.24 -16.26
CA ARG A 101 0.35 2.19 -15.11
C ARG A 101 1.02 1.65 -13.86
N LEU A 102 1.88 0.65 -14.00
CA LEU A 102 2.62 0.07 -12.90
C LEU A 102 3.65 1.05 -12.31
N GLY A 103 4.36 1.77 -13.18
CA GLY A 103 5.23 2.87 -12.78
C GLY A 103 4.44 3.93 -12.02
N TYR A 104 3.34 4.41 -12.60
CA TYR A 104 2.48 5.43 -12.00
C TYR A 104 2.00 5.04 -10.61
N LEU A 105 1.52 3.80 -10.44
CA LEU A 105 1.07 3.29 -9.16
C LEU A 105 2.17 3.39 -8.08
N LEU A 106 3.41 2.98 -8.39
CA LEU A 106 4.50 3.08 -7.43
C LEU A 106 4.91 4.53 -7.18
N GLY A 107 5.00 5.36 -8.22
CA GLY A 107 5.36 6.78 -8.09
C GLY A 107 4.39 7.54 -7.21
N ALA A 108 3.08 7.35 -7.43
CA ALA A 108 2.03 7.98 -6.64
C ALA A 108 2.02 7.48 -5.19
N ALA A 109 2.22 6.18 -4.98
CA ALA A 109 2.36 5.63 -3.63
C ALA A 109 3.60 6.19 -2.91
N GLN A 110 4.73 6.29 -3.60
CA GLN A 110 5.96 6.88 -3.04
C GLN A 110 5.71 8.34 -2.62
N ARG A 111 5.08 9.14 -3.48
CA ARG A 111 4.72 10.53 -3.18
C ARG A 111 3.84 10.65 -1.93
N GLY A 112 2.88 9.73 -1.75
CA GLY A 112 2.06 9.68 -0.54
C GLY A 112 2.89 9.33 0.69
N ALA A 113 3.70 8.28 0.59
CA ALA A 113 4.56 7.77 1.67
C ALA A 113 5.65 8.75 2.12
N ASP A 114 6.16 9.62 1.23
CA ASP A 114 7.19 10.62 1.57
C ASP A 114 6.71 11.60 2.65
N LYS A 115 5.40 11.71 2.85
CA LYS A 115 4.77 12.56 3.87
C LYS A 115 4.69 11.88 5.25
N SER A 116 4.95 10.57 5.36
CA SER A 116 4.50 9.76 6.50
C SER A 116 5.58 9.43 7.56
N GLU A 117 6.70 10.17 7.60
CA GLU A 117 7.84 9.91 8.50
C GLU A 117 8.28 8.42 8.58
N GLY A 118 8.10 7.66 7.50
CA GLY A 118 8.47 6.23 7.41
C GLY A 118 7.39 5.21 7.78
N ILE A 119 6.19 5.63 8.18
CA ILE A 119 5.03 4.73 8.44
C ILE A 119 4.77 3.79 7.26
N HIS A 120 4.81 4.29 6.03
CA HIS A 120 4.52 3.49 4.84
C HIS A 120 5.74 2.78 4.22
N SER A 121 6.92 2.85 4.85
CA SER A 121 8.18 2.31 4.28
C SER A 121 8.11 0.81 3.93
N ASP A 122 7.48 0.00 4.78
CA ASP A 122 7.29 -1.43 4.50
C ASP A 122 6.36 -1.68 3.30
N LEU A 123 5.28 -0.90 3.21
CA LEU A 123 4.35 -0.98 2.09
C LEU A 123 5.07 -0.62 0.77
N ILE A 124 5.81 0.48 0.74
CA ILE A 124 6.60 0.89 -0.44
C ILE A 124 7.59 -0.20 -0.85
N ARG A 125 8.28 -0.82 0.11
CA ARG A 125 9.19 -1.94 -0.15
C ARG A 125 8.46 -3.11 -0.80
N ARG A 126 7.30 -3.52 -0.26
CA ARG A 126 6.48 -4.62 -0.81
C ARG A 126 5.95 -4.28 -2.20
N LEU A 127 5.48 -3.05 -2.40
CA LEU A 127 4.97 -2.56 -3.68
C LEU A 127 6.07 -2.54 -4.74
N THR A 128 7.27 -2.10 -4.38
CA THR A 128 8.45 -2.13 -5.26
C THR A 128 8.79 -3.55 -5.70
N VAL A 129 8.75 -4.51 -4.76
CA VAL A 129 8.97 -5.93 -5.06
C VAL A 129 7.90 -6.48 -6.00
N ALA A 130 6.62 -6.17 -5.76
CA ALA A 130 5.53 -6.59 -6.64
C ALA A 130 5.65 -5.98 -8.04
N ALA A 131 5.93 -4.69 -8.13
CA ALA A 131 6.04 -3.97 -9.39
C ALA A 131 7.23 -4.40 -10.24
N ARG A 132 8.34 -4.78 -9.62
CA ARG A 132 9.59 -5.13 -10.31
C ARG A 132 9.90 -6.62 -10.26
N PHE A 133 8.91 -7.44 -9.91
CA PHE A 133 9.06 -8.89 -9.97
C PHE A 133 9.40 -9.32 -11.40
N ALA A 134 10.42 -10.17 -11.54
CA ALA A 134 10.90 -10.68 -12.81
C ALA A 134 10.97 -12.22 -12.77
N ALA A 135 10.15 -12.87 -13.60
CA ALA A 135 10.08 -14.33 -13.60
C ALA A 135 11.39 -14.96 -14.11
N GLY A 136 11.79 -16.07 -13.49
CA GLY A 136 12.88 -16.92 -14.00
C GLY A 136 14.30 -16.32 -13.89
N ARG A 137 14.53 -15.36 -12.98
CA ARG A 137 15.84 -14.68 -12.76
C ARG A 137 16.39 -13.94 -13.98
N LYS A 138 15.55 -13.67 -14.99
CA LYS A 138 15.92 -12.82 -16.11
C LYS A 138 15.73 -11.35 -15.72
N PRO A 139 16.65 -10.45 -16.09
CA PRO A 139 16.42 -9.03 -15.91
C PRO A 139 15.18 -8.56 -16.68
N LEU A 140 14.50 -7.55 -16.16
CA LEU A 140 13.45 -6.83 -16.89
C LEU A 140 14.05 -6.18 -18.15
N SER A 141 13.30 -6.19 -19.24
CA SER A 141 13.77 -5.67 -20.52
C SER A 141 13.90 -4.14 -20.47
N LYS A 142 14.70 -3.57 -21.38
CA LYS A 142 14.82 -2.11 -21.50
C LYS A 142 13.46 -1.43 -21.78
N PRO A 143 12.61 -1.91 -22.72
CA PRO A 143 11.29 -1.33 -22.93
C PRO A 143 10.41 -1.35 -21.68
N PHE A 144 10.48 -2.43 -20.89
CA PHE A 144 9.77 -2.50 -19.59
C PHE A 144 10.20 -1.32 -18.70
N LEU A 145 11.52 -1.16 -18.52
CA LEU A 145 12.08 -0.20 -17.57
C LEU A 145 11.88 1.25 -18.02
N ASP A 146 11.99 1.53 -19.31
CA ASP A 146 11.82 2.89 -19.86
C ASP A 146 10.38 3.37 -19.63
N THR A 147 9.38 2.62 -20.09
CA THR A 147 7.96 2.98 -19.91
C THR A 147 7.52 2.96 -18.45
N TYR A 148 8.09 2.05 -17.64
CA TYR A 148 7.87 2.05 -16.20
C TYR A 148 8.41 3.32 -15.54
N ALA A 149 9.59 3.80 -15.95
CA ALA A 149 10.17 5.02 -15.40
C ALA A 149 9.33 6.25 -15.76
N GLU A 150 8.87 6.34 -17.01
CA GLU A 150 7.93 7.41 -17.44
C GLU A 150 6.66 7.42 -16.57
N GLY A 151 6.11 6.25 -16.30
CA GLY A 151 4.95 6.11 -15.43
C GLY A 151 5.26 6.54 -14.01
N PHE A 152 6.40 6.09 -13.46
CA PHE A 152 6.84 6.41 -12.11
C PHE A 152 6.98 7.92 -11.91
N ASP A 153 7.65 8.60 -12.83
CA ASP A 153 7.83 10.05 -12.77
C ASP A 153 6.47 10.77 -12.81
N ALA A 154 5.58 10.39 -13.73
CA ALA A 154 4.25 10.97 -13.84
C ALA A 154 3.40 10.74 -12.56
N GLY A 155 3.45 9.53 -11.99
CA GLY A 155 2.76 9.21 -10.74
C GLY A 155 3.34 9.97 -9.55
N HIS A 156 4.65 10.13 -9.49
CA HIS A 156 5.30 10.89 -8.43
C HIS A 156 4.99 12.39 -8.50
N ASP A 157 4.81 12.94 -9.69
CA ASP A 157 4.52 14.36 -9.88
C ASP A 157 3.02 14.70 -9.70
N HIS A 158 2.13 13.81 -10.15
CA HIS A 158 0.70 14.12 -10.30
C HIS A 158 -0.25 13.12 -9.64
N GLY A 159 0.26 11.99 -9.16
CA GLY A 159 -0.55 10.92 -8.58
C GLY A 159 -0.92 11.12 -7.13
#